data_AF-A0A1Z9EJV4-F1
#
_entry.id   AF-A0A1Z9EJV4-F1
#
_cell.length_a   1.000
_cell.length_b   1.000
_cell.length_c   1.000
_cell.angle_alpha   90.00
_cell.angle_beta   90.00
_cell.angle_gamma   90.00
#
_symmetry.space_group_name_H-M   'P 1'
#
loop_
_entity.id
_entity.type
_entity.pdbx_description
1 polymer ?
#
loop_
_entity_poly.entity_id
_entity_poly.type
_entity_poly.pdbx_seq_one_letter_code
_entity_poly.pdbx_strand_id
1 'polypeptide(L)' 'MEDEEQYYQLELPIEAVRIIHTGLSQACQKWSGGDPVEQENLLAMRDHFYRIMLEHRFTNM' A
#
# COMPACT_ATOMS: atom_id res chain seq x y z
N MET A 1 0.49 28.50 2.82
CA MET A 1 -0.26 27.83 1.74
C MET A 1 -0.39 26.42 2.23
N GLU A 2 -1.61 25.93 2.42
CA GLU A 2 -1.81 24.49 2.58
C GLU A 2 -1.33 23.87 1.27
N ASP A 3 -0.24 23.09 1.32
CA ASP A 3 0.19 22.31 0.17
C ASP A 3 -0.96 21.33 -0.13
N GLU A 4 -1.78 21.64 -1.13
CA GLU A 4 -2.84 20.74 -1.59
C GLU A 4 -2.18 19.38 -1.88
N GLU A 5 -2.56 18.35 -1.13
CA GLU A 5 -2.04 17.01 -1.31
C GLU A 5 -2.25 16.60 -2.77
N GLN A 6 -1.14 16.37 -3.49
CA GLN A 6 -1.19 15.98 -4.89
C GLN A 6 -1.49 14.49 -4.99
N TYR A 7 -2.74 14.18 -5.30
CA TYR A 7 -3.18 12.82 -5.52
C TYR A 7 -2.94 12.39 -6.98
N TYR A 8 -2.39 11.19 -7.15
CA TYR A 8 -2.19 10.55 -8.45
C TYR A 8 -3.08 9.32 -8.57
N GLN A 9 -3.67 9.12 -9.75
CA GLN A 9 -4.44 7.91 -10.08
C GLN A 9 -3.53 6.93 -10.85
N LEU A 10 -3.56 5.66 -10.43
CA LEU A 10 -2.81 4.58 -11.06
C LEU A 10 -3.77 3.46 -11.46
N GLU A 11 -3.71 3.03 -12.72
CA GLU A 11 -4.37 1.81 -13.17
C GLU A 11 -3.35 0.66 -13.17
N LEU A 12 -3.70 -0.42 -12.46
CA LEU A 12 -2.82 -1.55 -12.24
C LEU A 12 -3.59 -2.86 -12.42
N PRO A 13 -3.00 -3.89 -13.06
CA PRO A 13 -3.57 -5.23 -13.04
C PRO A 13 -3.51 -5.82 -11.63
N ILE A 14 -4.39 -6.76 -11.31
CA ILE A 14 -4.47 -7.34 -9.96
C ILE A 14 -3.17 -8.03 -9.54
N GLU A 15 -2.42 -8.59 -10.48
CA GLU A 15 -1.11 -9.19 -10.24
C GLU A 15 -0.09 -8.16 -9.73
N ALA A 16 -0.12 -6.94 -10.25
CA ALA A 16 0.76 -5.86 -9.79
C ALA A 16 0.43 -5.44 -8.35
N VAL A 17 -0.87 -5.33 -8.02
CA VAL A 17 -1.34 -5.07 -6.64
C VAL A 17 -0.79 -6.11 -5.67
N ARG A 18 -0.80 -7.40 -6.05
CA ARG A 18 -0.25 -8.50 -5.23
C ARG A 18 1.26 -8.34 -5.00
N ILE A 19 2.01 -8.03 -6.06
CA ILE A 19 3.46 -7.82 -5.99
C ILE A 19 3.77 -6.64 -5.06
N ILE A 20 3.07 -5.51 -5.19
CA ILE A 20 3.25 -4.32 -4.36
C ILE A 20 2.98 -4.66 -2.89
N HIS A 21 1.85 -5.32 -2.59
CA HIS A 21 1.54 -5.75 -1.22
C HIS A 21 2.65 -6.64 -0.63
N THR A 22 3.18 -7.58 -1.40
CA THR A 22 4.30 -8.43 -0.96
C THR A 22 5.56 -7.60 -0.69
N GLY A 23 5.91 -6.66 -1.55
CA GLY A 23 7.06 -5.76 -1.37
C GLY A 23 6.92 -4.90 -0.10
N LEU A 24 5.76 -4.29 0.10
CA LEU A 24 5.45 -3.49 1.30
C LEU A 24 5.48 -4.34 2.57
N SER A 25 5.00 -5.58 2.51
CA SER A 25 5.06 -6.52 3.64
C SER A 25 6.52 -6.82 4.04
N GLN A 26 7.40 -7.04 3.06
CA GLN A 26 8.82 -7.24 3.32
C GLN A 26 9.48 -5.99 3.90
N ALA A 27 9.14 -4.80 3.38
CA ALA A 27 9.64 -3.54 3.90
C ALA A 27 9.22 -3.30 5.35
N CYS A 28 7.95 -3.59 5.70
CA CYS A 28 7.46 -3.52 7.08
C CYS A 28 8.22 -4.50 7.99
N GLN A 29 8.44 -5.74 7.55
CA GLN A 29 9.12 -6.76 8.34
C GLN A 29 10.61 -6.45 8.56
N LYS A 30 11.26 -5.82 7.58
CA LYS A 30 12.69 -5.52 7.59
C LYS A 30 13.00 -4.08 7.99
N TRP A 31 12.01 -3.34 8.52
CA TRP A 31 12.18 -1.94 8.89
C TRP A 31 13.30 -1.80 9.94
N SER A 32 14.36 -1.09 9.58
CA SER A 32 15.55 -0.90 10.43
C SER A 32 15.38 0.18 11.50
N GLY A 33 14.17 0.76 11.64
CA GLY A 33 13.93 2.01 12.34
C GLY A 33 14.08 3.21 11.40
N GLY A 34 13.58 4.36 11.84
CA GLY A 34 13.51 5.58 11.03
C GLY A 34 12.48 6.55 11.59
N ASP A 35 11.96 7.42 10.72
CA ASP A 35 10.86 8.32 11.08
C ASP A 35 9.59 7.51 11.39
N PRO A 36 8.96 7.68 12.57
CA PRO A 36 7.69 7.05 12.89
C PRO A 36 6.58 7.34 11.88
N VAL A 37 6.57 8.54 11.27
CA VAL A 37 5.57 8.93 10.27
C VAL A 37 5.75 8.11 8.99
N GLU A 38 7.00 7.89 8.55
CA GLU A 38 7.29 7.01 7.41
C GLU A 38 6.85 5.57 7.69
N GLN A 39 7.08 5.08 8.91
CA GLN A 39 6.67 3.73 9.31
C GLN A 39 5.14 3.60 9.30
N GLU A 40 4.41 4.58 9.82
CA GLU A 40 2.95 4.62 9.79
C GLU A 40 2.41 4.65 8.36
N ASN A 41 2.99 5.51 7.52
CA ASN A 41 2.64 5.59 6.10
C ASN A 41 2.91 4.26 5.38
N LEU A 42 4.03 3.59 5.66
CA LEU A 42 4.37 2.29 5.07
C LEU A 42 3.35 1.21 5.45
N LEU A 43 2.94 1.17 6.72
CA LEU A 43 1.90 0.26 7.21
C LEU A 43 0.55 0.55 6.55
N ALA A 44 0.17 1.84 6.47
CA ALA A 44 -1.07 2.26 5.82
C ALA A 44 -1.11 1.86 4.33
N MET A 45 0.00 2.03 3.61
CA MET A 45 0.11 1.58 2.22
C MET A 45 -0.06 0.06 2.12
N ARG A 46 0.65 -0.72 2.94
CA ARG A 46 0.51 -2.19 2.94
C ARG A 46 -0.95 -2.61 3.12
N ASP A 47 -1.63 -2.04 4.11
CA ASP A 47 -3.00 -2.39 4.44
C ASP A 47 -3.99 -1.96 3.35
N HIS A 48 -3.73 -0.81 2.70
CA HIS A 48 -4.49 -0.35 1.56
C HIS A 48 -4.42 -1.33 0.38
N PHE A 49 -3.22 -1.76 -0.02
CA PHE A 49 -3.06 -2.74 -1.09
C PHE A 49 -3.63 -4.13 -0.72
N TYR A 50 -3.56 -4.52 0.56
CA TYR A 50 -4.23 -5.74 1.03
C TYR A 50 -5.77 -5.65 0.88
N ARG A 51 -6.35 -4.49 1.21
CA ARG A 51 -7.80 -4.24 1.05
C ARG A 51 -8.22 -4.39 -0.41
N ILE A 52 -7.49 -3.80 -1.35
CA ILE A 52 -7.78 -3.95 -2.79
C ILE A 52 -7.79 -5.44 -3.20
N MET A 53 -6.84 -6.23 -2.72
CA MET A 53 -6.83 -7.68 -3.01
C MET A 53 -8.05 -8.40 -2.44
N LEU A 54 -8.49 -8.04 -1.23
CA LEU A 54 -9.68 -8.62 -0.62
C LEU A 54 -10.94 -8.25 -1.41
N GLU A 55 -11.11 -6.97 -1.74
CA GLU A 55 -12.22 -6.47 -2.55
C GLU A 55 -12.29 -7.22 -3.89
N HIS A 56 -11.17 -7.33 -4.61
CA HIS A 56 -11.11 -8.11 -5.84
C HIS A 56 -11.53 -9.57 -5.64
N ARG A 57 -11.10 -10.22 -4.55
CA ARG A 57 -11.49 -11.60 -4.24
C ARG A 57 -12.98 -11.72 -3.95
N PHE A 58 -13.56 -10.80 -3.20
CA PHE A 58 -14.98 -10.83 -2.83
C PHE A 58 -15.91 -10.47 -3.99
N THR A 59 -15.51 -9.55 -4.86
CA THR A 59 -16.30 -9.17 -6.04
C THR A 59 -16.30 -10.23 -7.14
N ASN A 60 -15.22 -11.02 -7.25
CA ASN A 60 -15.09 -12.08 -8.25
C ASN A 60 -15.41 -13.50 -7.72
N MET A 61 -16.08 -13.60 -6.57
CA MET A 61 -16.75 -14.84 -6.12
C MET A 61 -18.14 -14.94 -6.73
#